data_AF-A0ABD5CPB4-F1
#
_entry.id   AF-A0ABD5CPB4-F1
#
_cell.length_a   1.000
_cell.length_b   1.000
_cell.length_c   1.000
_cell.angle_alpha   90.00
_cell.angle_beta   90.00
_cell.angle_gamma   90.00
#
_symmetry.space_group_name_H-M   'P 1'
#
loop_
_entity.id
_entity.type
_entity.pdbx_description
1 polymer ?
#
loop_
_entity_poly.entity_id
_entity_poly.type
_entity_poly.pdbx_seq_one_letter_code
_entity_poly.pdbx_strand_id
1 'polypeptide(L)'
;MDSLKTGIDTLFLLLGAAMVLAMHAGFAFLELGTVRKKNQVNALVKILVDFSVSTIAYFFIGYTIAYGVQFFDNAGTLAAHNGYALVRFFFLLTFAAAIPAIVSGGIAERSKFNPQLFATFVLVGFVYPFFEGIAWNERFGVQAWIAQMFGVPFHDFAGSVVVHAFGGWVALPAVLLLGARHGRYHRDGGIAAHPPSNIPFLALGAWVLAVGWFGFNVMSAQTVHKISGLVAVNSLMAMVGGTLTAWLAGRNDPGFTYNGPLAGLVAVCAGSDLMHPLGALVTGGIAGVLFVYMFTCVQNRWRIDDVLGVWPLHGLCGAWGGVAAASSACGRSAEWAACRSARRCSARSAGLSWRR
;
A
#
# COMPACT_ATOMS: atom_id res chain seq x y z
N MET A 1 -22.65 -17.87 20.30
CA MET A 1 -21.45 -18.02 19.45
C MET A 1 -21.25 -16.82 18.52
N ASP A 2 -22.32 -16.24 17.96
CA ASP A 2 -22.21 -15.09 17.03
C ASP A 2 -21.69 -13.79 17.64
N SER A 3 -22.04 -13.49 18.90
CA SER A 3 -21.51 -12.32 19.61
C SER A 3 -19.99 -12.43 19.85
N LEU A 4 -19.52 -13.62 20.24
CA LEU A 4 -18.07 -13.88 20.44
C LEU A 4 -17.31 -13.78 19.12
N LYS A 5 -17.82 -14.39 18.04
CA LYS A 5 -17.22 -14.30 16.71
C LYS A 5 -17.09 -12.84 16.26
N THR A 6 -18.17 -12.09 16.37
CA THR A 6 -18.18 -10.68 15.98
C THR A 6 -17.22 -9.84 16.84
N GLY A 7 -17.16 -10.10 18.15
CA GLY A 7 -16.21 -9.41 19.03
C GLY A 7 -14.76 -9.69 18.66
N ILE A 8 -14.44 -10.93 18.28
CA ILE A 8 -13.10 -11.32 17.81
C ILE A 8 -12.77 -10.67 16.46
N ASP A 9 -13.71 -10.65 15.51
CA ASP A 9 -13.55 -9.96 14.22
C ASP A 9 -13.30 -8.45 14.42
N THR A 10 -14.04 -7.81 15.33
CA THR A 10 -13.83 -6.40 15.69
C THR A 10 -12.44 -6.19 16.30
N LEU A 11 -12.02 -7.02 17.26
CA LEU A 11 -10.70 -6.90 17.90
C LEU A 11 -9.58 -7.07 16.87
N PHE A 12 -9.69 -8.08 16.02
CA PHE A 12 -8.74 -8.37 14.94
C PHE A 12 -8.56 -7.17 14.02
N LEU A 13 -9.67 -6.59 13.56
CA LEU A 13 -9.64 -5.46 12.64
C LEU A 13 -9.16 -4.17 13.34
N LEU A 14 -9.50 -3.97 14.61
CA LEU A 14 -9.05 -2.82 15.41
C LEU A 14 -7.53 -2.83 15.62
N LEU A 15 -6.94 -4.00 15.88
CA LEU A 15 -5.48 -4.15 15.95
C LEU A 15 -4.83 -3.77 14.62
N GLY A 16 -5.40 -4.22 13.51
CA GLY A 16 -4.98 -3.80 12.17
C GLY A 16 -5.06 -2.29 12.00
N ALA A 17 -6.20 -1.68 12.32
CA ALA A 17 -6.42 -0.25 12.17
C ALA A 17 -5.43 0.57 13.03
N ALA A 18 -5.13 0.13 14.25
CA ALA A 18 -4.14 0.78 15.11
C ALA A 18 -2.72 0.67 14.54
N MET A 19 -2.35 -0.49 13.98
CA MET A 19 -1.05 -0.69 13.33
C MET A 19 -0.90 0.15 12.06
N VAL A 20 -1.95 0.26 11.25
CA VAL A 20 -1.93 1.10 10.04
C VAL A 20 -2.01 2.59 10.41
N LEU A 21 -2.71 2.97 11.48
CA LEU A 21 -2.60 4.32 12.04
C LEU A 21 -1.16 4.65 12.45
N ALA A 22 -0.44 3.70 13.05
CA ALA A 22 0.97 3.89 13.37
C ALA A 22 1.84 4.11 12.11
N MET A 23 1.45 3.59 10.93
CA MET A 23 2.14 3.89 9.67
C MET A 23 2.13 5.40 9.35
N HIS A 24 1.12 6.16 9.77
CA HIS A 24 1.11 7.62 9.61
C HIS A 24 2.21 8.30 10.43
N ALA A 25 2.47 7.82 11.65
CA ALA A 25 3.66 8.25 12.39
C ALA A 25 4.94 7.80 11.67
N GLY A 26 4.95 6.61 11.07
CA GLY A 26 6.03 6.12 10.23
C GLY A 26 6.36 7.04 9.04
N PHE A 27 5.35 7.45 8.27
CA PHE A 27 5.48 8.46 7.21
C PHE A 27 6.03 9.77 7.77
N ALA A 28 5.55 10.21 8.94
CA ALA A 28 6.01 11.44 9.57
C ALA A 28 7.49 11.40 9.92
N PHE A 29 7.96 10.33 10.56
CA PHE A 29 9.38 10.20 10.91
C PHE A 29 10.28 9.95 9.69
N LEU A 30 9.80 9.23 8.68
CA LEU A 30 10.52 9.02 7.42
C LEU A 30 10.70 10.35 6.65
N GLU A 31 9.64 11.14 6.52
CA GLU A 31 9.69 12.48 5.90
C GLU A 31 10.58 13.41 6.73
N LEU A 32 10.38 13.48 8.06
CA LEU A 32 11.15 14.28 9.01
C LEU A 32 12.66 14.00 8.95
N GLY A 33 13.04 12.72 8.86
CA GLY A 33 14.43 12.29 8.77
C GLY A 33 15.09 12.62 7.43
N THR A 34 14.30 12.78 6.38
CA THR A 34 14.77 13.03 5.00
C THR A 34 14.85 14.52 4.66
N VAL A 35 13.87 15.31 5.09
CA VAL A 35 13.81 16.75 4.77
C VAL A 35 14.89 17.55 5.51
N ARG A 36 15.22 18.74 4.99
CA ARG A 36 16.14 19.69 5.65
C ARG A 36 15.61 20.12 7.02
N LYS A 37 16.50 20.28 8.01
CA LYS A 37 16.16 20.63 9.42
C LYS A 37 15.14 21.77 9.55
N LYS A 38 15.25 22.82 8.73
CA LYS A 38 14.33 23.97 8.74
C LYS A 38 12.86 23.63 8.44
N ASN A 39 12.58 22.48 7.82
CA ASN A 39 11.24 22.06 7.39
C ASN A 39 10.64 20.96 8.28
N GLN A 40 11.36 20.53 9.31
CA GLN A 40 10.99 19.37 10.13
C GLN A 40 9.66 19.55 10.88
N VAL A 41 9.45 20.70 11.52
CA VAL A 41 8.20 20.99 12.24
C VAL A 41 6.99 20.98 11.30
N ASN A 42 7.16 21.54 10.10
CA ASN A 42 6.09 21.57 9.11
C ASN A 42 5.70 20.15 8.66
N ALA A 43 6.66 19.24 8.48
CA ALA A 43 6.37 17.85 8.11
C ALA A 43 5.50 17.12 9.16
N LEU A 44 5.79 17.31 10.45
CA LEU A 44 5.03 16.67 11.54
C LEU A 44 3.59 17.15 11.63
N VAL A 45 3.38 18.48 11.67
CA VAL A 45 2.04 19.07 11.79
C VAL A 45 1.19 18.69 10.59
N LYS A 46 1.79 18.71 9.41
CA LYS A 46 1.14 18.40 8.14
C LYS A 46 0.54 17.01 8.13
N ILE A 47 1.28 15.97 8.49
CA ILE A 47 0.76 14.60 8.42
C ILE A 47 -0.41 14.37 9.39
N LEU A 48 -0.36 14.96 10.59
CA LEU A 48 -1.45 14.84 11.55
C LEU A 48 -2.72 15.57 11.11
N VAL A 49 -2.57 16.79 10.57
CA VAL A 49 -3.70 17.56 10.04
C VAL A 49 -4.25 16.92 8.77
N ASP A 50 -3.39 16.38 7.92
CA ASP A 50 -3.74 15.66 6.69
C ASP A 50 -4.57 14.41 6.99
N PHE A 51 -4.20 13.63 8.03
CA PHE A 51 -5.00 12.53 8.54
C PHE A 51 -6.38 13.00 9.04
N SER A 52 -6.44 14.14 9.72
CA SER A 52 -7.70 14.69 10.25
C SER A 52 -8.65 15.14 9.13
N VAL A 53 -8.12 15.82 8.10
CA VAL A 53 -8.89 16.20 6.91
C VAL A 53 -9.34 14.97 6.13
N SER A 54 -8.45 13.98 5.98
CA SER A 54 -8.78 12.69 5.36
C SER A 54 -9.93 12.00 6.10
N THR A 55 -9.91 12.02 7.43
CA THR A 55 -10.98 11.47 8.28
C THR A 55 -12.32 12.11 7.99
N ILE A 56 -12.39 13.44 7.96
CA ILE A 56 -13.63 14.17 7.66
C ILE A 56 -14.10 13.88 6.23
N ALA A 57 -13.21 13.99 5.23
CA ALA A 57 -13.54 13.76 3.84
C ALA A 57 -14.07 12.34 3.58
N TYR A 58 -13.40 11.34 4.16
CA TYR A 58 -13.77 9.94 3.99
C TYR A 58 -15.05 9.59 4.77
N PHE A 59 -15.22 10.10 5.99
CA PHE A 59 -16.41 9.83 6.81
C PHE A 59 -17.69 10.34 6.16
N PHE A 60 -17.70 11.60 5.71
CA PHE A 60 -18.91 12.23 5.19
C PHE A 60 -19.18 11.92 3.71
N ILE A 61 -18.15 11.54 2.94
CA ILE A 61 -18.26 11.40 1.48
C ILE A 61 -17.63 10.09 1.00
N GLY A 62 -16.33 9.91 1.23
CA GLY A 62 -15.57 8.86 0.59
C GLY A 62 -16.07 7.45 0.87
N TYR A 63 -16.35 7.11 2.12
CA TYR A 63 -16.84 5.78 2.51
C TYR A 63 -18.22 5.47 1.90
N THR A 64 -19.06 6.49 1.70
CA THR A 64 -20.32 6.34 0.97
C THR A 64 -20.08 6.06 -0.51
N ILE A 65 -19.08 6.69 -1.13
CA ILE A 65 -18.71 6.41 -2.53
C ILE A 65 -18.13 4.99 -2.68
N ALA A 66 -17.26 4.56 -1.77
CA ALA A 66 -16.59 3.26 -1.86
C ALA A 66 -17.48 2.07 -1.43
N TYR A 67 -18.29 2.23 -0.38
CA TYR A 67 -19.04 1.14 0.25
C TYR A 67 -20.54 1.41 0.43
N GLY A 68 -20.99 2.65 0.30
CA GLY A 68 -22.43 3.01 0.37
C GLY A 68 -23.00 2.99 1.77
N VAL A 69 -22.10 3.11 2.73
CA VAL A 69 -22.43 3.10 4.14
C VAL A 69 -22.26 4.53 4.67
N GLN A 70 -23.22 4.95 5.48
CA GLN A 70 -23.22 6.20 6.21
C GLN A 70 -23.35 5.90 7.71
N PHE A 71 -22.99 6.87 8.54
CA PHE A 71 -22.96 6.72 9.99
C PHE A 71 -23.81 7.80 10.69
N PHE A 72 -25.01 8.05 10.15
CA PHE A 72 -25.96 9.03 10.69
C PHE A 72 -27.01 8.42 11.64
N ASP A 73 -26.97 7.10 11.83
CA ASP A 73 -27.81 6.41 12.81
C ASP A 73 -27.41 6.78 14.26
N ASN A 74 -28.31 6.49 15.21
CA ASN A 74 -28.04 6.71 16.62
C ASN A 74 -26.89 5.82 17.15
N ALA A 75 -26.24 6.26 18.23
CA ALA A 75 -25.06 5.58 18.79
C ALA A 75 -25.30 4.11 19.18
N GLY A 76 -26.52 3.75 19.64
CA GLY A 76 -26.85 2.37 19.98
C GLY A 76 -26.85 1.45 18.76
N THR A 77 -27.42 1.92 17.64
CA THR A 77 -27.39 1.21 16.36
C THR A 77 -25.98 1.09 15.81
N LEU A 78 -25.18 2.17 15.86
CA LEU A 78 -23.79 2.15 15.40
C LEU A 78 -22.87 1.25 16.23
N ALA A 79 -23.15 1.11 17.53
CA ALA A 79 -22.42 0.25 18.45
C ALA A 79 -22.86 -1.23 18.40
N ALA A 80 -23.94 -1.55 17.67
CA ALA A 80 -24.37 -2.92 17.46
C ALA A 80 -23.23 -3.76 16.88
N HIS A 81 -23.24 -5.07 17.15
CA HIS A 81 -22.20 -5.98 16.66
C HIS A 81 -20.78 -5.52 17.04
N ASN A 82 -20.63 -5.02 18.28
CA ASN A 82 -19.38 -4.45 18.80
C ASN A 82 -18.79 -3.34 17.90
N GLY A 83 -19.62 -2.63 17.12
CA GLY A 83 -19.17 -1.57 16.23
C GLY A 83 -18.26 -2.04 15.09
N TYR A 84 -18.36 -3.29 14.63
CA TYR A 84 -17.51 -3.82 13.54
C TYR A 84 -17.50 -2.91 12.30
N ALA A 85 -18.66 -2.34 11.93
CA ALA A 85 -18.76 -1.42 10.79
C ALA A 85 -17.95 -0.11 11.00
N LEU A 86 -17.92 0.42 12.22
CA LEU A 86 -17.12 1.59 12.59
C LEU A 86 -15.61 1.27 12.56
N VAL A 87 -15.23 0.09 13.05
CA VAL A 87 -13.83 -0.35 13.01
C VAL A 87 -13.37 -0.64 11.59
N ARG A 88 -14.25 -1.19 10.74
CA ARG A 88 -13.98 -1.36 9.31
C ARG A 88 -13.80 -0.03 8.60
N PHE A 89 -14.63 0.97 8.91
CA PHE A 89 -14.41 2.34 8.46
C PHE A 89 -13.05 2.88 8.92
N PHE A 90 -12.71 2.73 10.20
CA PHE A 90 -11.43 3.20 10.73
C PHE A 90 -10.24 2.54 10.04
N PHE A 91 -10.30 1.23 9.82
CA PHE A 91 -9.28 0.49 9.07
C PHE A 91 -9.12 1.05 7.65
N LEU A 92 -10.19 1.15 6.88
CA LEU A 92 -10.12 1.59 5.47
C LEU A 92 -9.80 3.09 5.33
N LEU A 93 -10.23 3.92 6.29
CA LEU A 93 -9.80 5.31 6.41
C LEU A 93 -8.27 5.41 6.47
N THR A 94 -7.60 4.54 7.25
CA THR A 94 -6.14 4.62 7.36
C THR A 94 -5.43 4.31 6.04
N PHE A 95 -6.04 3.53 5.14
CA PHE A 95 -5.56 3.26 3.78
C PHE A 95 -5.81 4.48 2.88
N ALA A 96 -7.01 5.05 2.93
CA ALA A 96 -7.37 6.24 2.18
C ALA A 96 -6.46 7.44 2.54
N ALA A 97 -6.20 7.64 3.83
CA ALA A 97 -5.29 8.66 4.33
C ALA A 97 -3.82 8.42 3.96
N ALA A 98 -3.43 7.19 3.60
CA ALA A 98 -2.05 6.93 3.16
C ALA A 98 -1.75 7.58 1.80
N ILE A 99 -2.76 7.79 0.95
CA ILE A 99 -2.61 8.44 -0.36
C ILE A 99 -2.02 9.85 -0.25
N PRO A 100 -2.64 10.80 0.47
CA PRO A 100 -2.08 12.14 0.61
C PRO A 100 -0.77 12.17 1.39
N ALA A 101 -0.51 11.19 2.29
CA ALA A 101 0.80 11.02 2.92
C ALA A 101 1.89 10.63 1.90
N ILE A 102 1.60 9.73 0.95
CA ILE A 102 2.49 9.40 -0.17
C ILE A 102 2.76 10.64 -1.02
N VAL A 103 1.71 11.39 -1.39
CA VAL A 103 1.85 12.62 -2.18
C VAL A 103 2.71 13.64 -1.43
N SER A 104 2.48 13.81 -0.12
CA SER A 104 3.25 14.70 0.77
C SER A 104 4.74 14.47 0.66
N GLY A 105 5.17 13.22 0.72
CA GLY A 105 6.57 12.86 0.67
C GLY A 105 7.26 13.30 -0.63
N GLY A 106 6.58 13.22 -1.78
CA GLY A 106 7.15 13.66 -3.06
C GLY A 106 7.28 15.18 -3.17
N ILE A 107 6.33 15.91 -2.59
CA ILE A 107 6.22 17.37 -2.69
C ILE A 107 6.76 18.12 -1.46
N ALA A 108 7.45 17.41 -0.57
CA ALA A 108 7.97 17.95 0.67
C ALA A 108 8.86 19.20 0.44
N GLU A 109 8.87 20.08 1.44
CA GLU A 109 9.61 21.35 1.50
C GLU A 109 9.19 22.49 0.54
N ARG A 110 8.31 22.22 -0.42
CA ARG A 110 7.88 23.22 -1.43
C ARG A 110 6.37 23.33 -1.61
N SER A 111 5.59 22.38 -1.08
CA SER A 111 4.14 22.51 -1.07
C SER A 111 3.67 23.54 -0.04
N LYS A 112 2.63 24.30 -0.40
CA LYS A 112 1.90 25.13 0.55
C LYS A 112 0.91 24.27 1.32
N PHE A 113 0.73 24.57 2.60
CA PHE A 113 -0.09 23.78 3.52
C PHE A 113 -1.57 23.70 3.08
N ASN A 114 -2.25 24.85 2.93
CA ASN A 114 -3.69 24.86 2.62
C ASN A 114 -4.05 24.26 1.26
N PRO A 115 -3.34 24.55 0.14
CA PRO A 115 -3.62 23.89 -1.13
C PRO A 115 -3.47 22.37 -1.07
N GLN A 116 -2.50 21.89 -0.29
CA GLN A 116 -2.35 20.46 -0.07
C GLN A 116 -3.53 19.86 0.70
N LEU A 117 -3.98 20.49 1.79
CA LEU A 117 -5.15 20.01 2.53
C LEU A 117 -6.42 19.97 1.68
N PHE A 118 -6.59 20.96 0.79
CA PHE A 118 -7.70 20.94 -0.17
C PHE A 118 -7.56 19.77 -1.17
N ALA A 119 -6.36 19.53 -1.71
CA ALA A 119 -6.11 18.38 -2.57
C ALA A 119 -6.38 17.06 -1.84
N THR A 120 -5.98 16.95 -0.56
CA THR A 120 -6.29 15.80 0.30
C THR A 120 -7.79 15.59 0.44
N PHE A 121 -8.55 16.63 0.74
CA PHE A 121 -10.02 16.53 0.84
C PHE A 121 -10.64 16.00 -0.46
N VAL A 122 -10.21 16.51 -1.62
CA VAL A 122 -10.72 16.05 -2.92
C VAL A 122 -10.30 14.61 -3.22
N LEU A 123 -9.04 14.26 -2.99
CA LEU A 123 -8.51 12.92 -3.25
C LEU A 123 -9.20 11.87 -2.36
N VAL A 124 -9.26 12.12 -1.06
CA VAL A 124 -9.79 11.16 -0.08
C VAL A 124 -11.32 11.18 -0.02
N GLY A 125 -11.96 12.32 -0.34
CA GLY A 125 -13.41 12.43 -0.38
C GLY A 125 -14.03 11.85 -1.65
N PHE A 126 -13.35 11.94 -2.81
CA PHE A 126 -13.97 11.65 -4.10
C PHE A 126 -13.15 10.70 -4.98
N VAL A 127 -11.87 11.00 -5.23
CA VAL A 127 -11.11 10.32 -6.28
C VAL A 127 -10.67 8.92 -5.86
N TYR A 128 -9.97 8.79 -4.73
CA TYR A 128 -9.52 7.49 -4.22
C TYR A 128 -10.69 6.54 -3.92
N PRO A 129 -11.75 6.96 -3.19
CA PRO A 129 -12.86 6.05 -2.86
C PRO A 129 -13.61 5.52 -4.09
N PHE A 130 -13.60 6.24 -5.21
CA PHE A 130 -14.15 5.75 -6.46
C PHE A 130 -13.40 4.50 -6.96
N PHE A 131 -12.06 4.54 -6.98
CA PHE A 131 -11.23 3.39 -7.37
C PHE A 131 -11.21 2.29 -6.32
N GLU A 132 -11.22 2.66 -5.03
CA GLU A 132 -11.36 1.72 -3.92
C GLU A 132 -12.66 0.91 -4.05
N GLY A 133 -13.79 1.58 -4.27
CA GLY A 133 -15.09 0.94 -4.43
C GLY A 133 -15.15 0.00 -5.64
N ILE A 134 -14.48 0.35 -6.74
CA ILE A 134 -14.33 -0.54 -7.89
C ILE A 134 -13.58 -1.80 -7.49
N ALA A 135 -12.38 -1.65 -6.90
CA ALA A 135 -11.47 -2.76 -6.69
C ALA A 135 -11.91 -3.71 -5.57
N TRP A 136 -12.43 -3.16 -4.46
CA TRP A 136 -12.68 -3.91 -3.22
C TRP A 136 -14.14 -4.05 -2.82
N ASN A 137 -15.06 -3.41 -3.56
CA ASN A 137 -16.49 -3.48 -3.26
C ASN A 137 -17.37 -3.63 -4.52
N GLU A 138 -16.78 -4.05 -5.65
CA GLU A 138 -17.46 -4.34 -6.92
C GLU A 138 -18.39 -3.22 -7.44
N ARG A 139 -18.09 -1.96 -7.08
CA ARG A 139 -18.94 -0.84 -7.45
C ARG A 139 -18.82 -0.49 -8.92
N PHE A 140 -19.88 0.13 -9.42
CA PHE A 140 -19.96 0.70 -10.78
C PHE A 140 -19.81 -0.33 -11.91
N GLY A 141 -19.87 -1.64 -11.61
CA GLY A 141 -19.86 -2.72 -12.61
C GLY A 141 -18.50 -2.96 -13.29
N VAL A 142 -17.45 -2.22 -12.92
CA VAL A 142 -16.14 -2.28 -13.59
C VAL A 142 -15.44 -3.62 -13.34
N GLN A 143 -15.49 -4.15 -12.11
CA GLN A 143 -14.95 -5.49 -11.80
C GLN A 143 -15.63 -6.60 -12.62
N ALA A 144 -16.97 -6.54 -12.73
CA ALA A 144 -17.73 -7.49 -13.55
C ALA A 144 -17.33 -7.39 -15.03
N TRP A 145 -17.16 -6.17 -15.54
CA TRP A 145 -16.66 -5.93 -16.90
C TRP A 145 -15.23 -6.48 -17.11
N ILE A 146 -14.31 -6.26 -16.16
CA ILE A 146 -12.94 -6.84 -16.21
C ILE A 146 -13.02 -8.37 -16.24
N ALA A 147 -13.82 -8.97 -15.36
CA ALA A 147 -13.98 -10.43 -15.32
C ALA A 147 -14.57 -11.00 -16.61
N GLN A 148 -15.50 -10.29 -17.26
CA GLN A 148 -16.05 -10.68 -18.56
C GLN A 148 -15.02 -10.56 -19.69
N MET A 149 -14.20 -9.51 -19.69
CA MET A 149 -13.22 -9.24 -20.75
C MET A 149 -11.98 -10.14 -20.66
N PHE A 150 -11.50 -10.42 -19.43
CA PHE A 150 -10.23 -11.12 -19.20
C PHE A 150 -10.39 -12.51 -18.57
N GLY A 151 -11.61 -12.93 -18.25
CA GLY A 151 -11.93 -14.24 -17.65
C GLY A 151 -11.61 -14.35 -16.16
N VAL A 152 -10.98 -13.34 -15.55
CA VAL A 152 -10.67 -13.26 -14.12
C VAL A 152 -10.91 -11.84 -13.61
N PRO A 153 -11.41 -11.66 -12.38
CA PRO A 153 -11.54 -10.34 -11.79
C PRO A 153 -10.16 -9.74 -11.48
N PHE A 154 -10.11 -8.43 -11.35
CA PHE A 154 -8.91 -7.74 -10.88
C PHE A 154 -8.64 -8.12 -9.42
N HIS A 155 -7.41 -8.54 -9.12
CA HIS A 155 -7.01 -8.96 -7.77
C HIS A 155 -5.91 -8.03 -7.23
N ASP A 156 -6.21 -7.39 -6.11
CA ASP A 156 -5.25 -6.62 -5.31
C ASP A 156 -5.62 -6.76 -3.84
N PHE A 157 -5.00 -7.71 -3.13
CA PHE A 157 -5.44 -8.12 -1.80
C PHE A 157 -5.37 -7.00 -0.74
N ALA A 158 -4.26 -6.26 -0.70
CA ALA A 158 -4.05 -5.20 0.28
C ALA A 158 -3.75 -3.83 -0.34
N GLY A 159 -3.49 -3.70 -1.64
CA GLY A 159 -3.38 -2.39 -2.30
C GLY A 159 -2.03 -2.05 -2.91
N SER A 160 -1.34 -2.98 -3.58
CA SER A 160 -0.14 -2.60 -4.36
C SER A 160 -0.51 -1.61 -5.45
N VAL A 161 -1.69 -1.79 -6.06
CA VAL A 161 -2.19 -0.90 -7.10
C VAL A 161 -3.14 0.13 -6.52
N VAL A 162 -4.16 -0.30 -5.76
CA VAL A 162 -5.25 0.56 -5.26
C VAL A 162 -4.74 1.66 -4.33
N VAL A 163 -3.72 1.36 -3.51
CA VAL A 163 -3.13 2.35 -2.59
C VAL A 163 -1.82 2.89 -3.15
N HIS A 164 -0.83 2.03 -3.35
CA HIS A 164 0.53 2.49 -3.62
C HIS A 164 0.70 2.99 -5.06
N ALA A 165 0.33 2.20 -6.07
CA ALA A 165 0.43 2.67 -7.45
C ALA A 165 -0.42 3.94 -7.64
N PHE A 166 -1.69 3.91 -7.22
CA PHE A 166 -2.57 5.08 -7.26
C PHE A 166 -1.92 6.32 -6.61
N GLY A 167 -1.44 6.20 -5.37
CA GLY A 167 -0.80 7.30 -4.65
C GLY A 167 0.46 7.82 -5.36
N GLY A 168 1.34 6.94 -5.82
CA GLY A 168 2.57 7.32 -6.53
C GLY A 168 2.31 7.98 -7.89
N TRP A 169 1.32 7.48 -8.64
CA TRP A 169 0.94 8.06 -9.93
C TRP A 169 0.18 9.37 -9.81
N VAL A 170 -0.61 9.57 -8.74
CA VAL A 170 -1.20 10.87 -8.40
C VAL A 170 -0.14 11.86 -7.91
N ALA A 171 0.89 11.38 -7.20
CA ALA A 171 1.99 12.22 -6.73
C ALA A 171 2.85 12.77 -7.88
N LEU A 172 3.06 12.00 -8.95
CA LEU A 172 3.96 12.38 -10.04
C LEU A 172 3.58 13.72 -10.71
N PRO A 173 2.33 13.97 -11.15
CA PRO A 173 1.92 15.28 -11.64
C PRO A 173 2.19 16.41 -10.64
N ALA A 174 1.93 16.20 -9.35
CA ALA A 174 2.19 17.21 -8.32
C ALA A 174 3.70 17.51 -8.17
N VAL A 175 4.54 16.48 -8.23
CA VAL A 175 6.01 16.61 -8.22
C VAL A 175 6.50 17.39 -9.45
N LEU A 176 5.97 17.09 -10.63
CA LEU A 176 6.34 17.76 -11.89
C LEU A 176 5.90 19.22 -11.91
N LEU A 177 4.66 19.51 -11.51
CA LEU A 177 4.08 20.86 -11.57
C LEU A 177 4.69 21.81 -10.53
N LEU A 178 5.03 21.31 -9.33
CA LEU A 178 5.73 22.11 -8.31
C LEU A 178 7.21 22.31 -8.65
N GLY A 179 7.77 21.50 -9.55
CA GLY A 179 9.16 21.55 -9.95
C GLY A 179 10.12 21.15 -8.82
N ALA A 180 11.41 21.46 -9.01
CA ALA A 180 12.47 21.06 -8.09
C ALA A 180 12.63 22.01 -6.90
N ARG A 181 13.10 21.49 -5.76
CA ARG A 181 13.46 22.32 -4.61
C ARG A 181 14.57 23.30 -4.99
N HIS A 182 14.48 24.50 -4.43
CA HIS A 182 15.49 25.53 -4.65
C HIS A 182 16.89 25.05 -4.27
N GLY A 183 17.83 25.19 -5.20
CA GLY A 183 19.23 24.78 -5.05
C GLY A 183 19.52 23.31 -5.36
N ARG A 184 18.55 22.48 -5.76
CA ARG A 184 18.78 21.07 -6.12
C ARG A 184 19.56 20.91 -7.42
N TYR A 185 19.17 21.67 -8.44
CA TYR A 185 19.71 21.63 -9.79
C TYR A 185 20.27 23.00 -10.18
N HIS A 186 21.58 23.06 -10.44
CA HIS A 186 22.28 24.30 -10.78
C HIS A 186 22.29 24.53 -12.30
N ARG A 187 22.47 25.81 -12.70
CA ARG A 187 22.48 26.23 -14.11
C ARG A 187 23.71 25.72 -14.87
N ASP A 188 24.81 25.48 -14.17
CA ASP A 188 26.05 24.87 -14.70
C ASP A 188 25.94 23.35 -14.90
N GLY A 189 24.77 22.76 -14.63
CA GLY A 189 24.52 21.33 -14.71
C GLY A 189 24.75 20.59 -13.40
N GLY A 190 25.35 21.22 -12.38
CA GLY A 190 25.61 20.65 -11.08
C GLY A 190 24.35 20.19 -10.34
N ILE A 191 24.51 19.19 -9.46
CA ILE A 191 23.43 18.63 -8.65
C ILE A 191 23.86 18.69 -7.18
N ALA A 192 23.16 19.46 -6.36
CA ALA A 192 23.42 19.50 -4.93
C ALA A 192 22.67 18.37 -4.23
N ALA A 193 23.39 17.47 -3.56
CA ALA A 193 22.77 16.48 -2.71
C ALA A 193 22.07 17.15 -1.51
N HIS A 194 20.87 16.68 -1.18
CA HIS A 194 20.17 17.02 0.05
C HIS A 194 20.12 15.75 0.90
N PRO A 195 21.20 15.45 1.67
CA PRO A 195 21.25 14.23 2.46
C PRO A 195 20.18 14.26 3.56
N PRO A 196 19.73 13.08 4.04
CA PRO A 196 18.84 12.99 5.18
C PRO A 196 19.38 13.79 6.37
N SER A 197 18.51 14.58 7.00
CA SER A 197 18.90 15.44 8.12
C SER A 197 19.02 14.68 9.44
N ASN A 198 18.40 13.50 9.56
CA ASN A 198 18.42 12.66 10.75
C ASN A 198 18.18 11.18 10.42
N ILE A 199 19.27 10.38 10.38
CA ILE A 199 19.21 8.94 10.11
C ILE A 199 18.41 8.16 11.17
N PRO A 200 18.56 8.39 12.48
CA PRO A 200 17.70 7.77 13.49
C PRO A 200 16.19 7.95 13.24
N PHE A 201 15.74 9.15 12.84
CA PHE A 201 14.31 9.37 12.52
C PHE A 201 13.89 8.68 11.23
N LEU A 202 14.75 8.71 10.20
CA LEU A 202 14.51 7.97 8.97
C LEU A 202 14.37 6.45 9.25
N ALA A 203 15.25 5.90 10.08
CA ALA A 203 15.22 4.50 10.51
C ALA A 203 13.98 4.18 11.35
N LEU A 204 13.62 5.05 12.30
CA LEU A 204 12.41 4.90 13.11
C LEU A 204 11.16 4.87 12.23
N GLY A 205 11.06 5.79 11.27
CA GLY A 205 9.97 5.84 10.31
C GLY A 205 9.84 4.54 9.51
N ALA A 206 10.95 4.06 8.95
CA ALA A 206 10.99 2.82 8.18
C ALA A 206 10.57 1.59 9.01
N TRP A 207 11.03 1.47 10.26
CA TRP A 207 10.64 0.36 11.13
C TRP A 207 9.18 0.41 11.55
N VAL A 208 8.66 1.60 11.88
CA VAL A 208 7.24 1.79 12.20
C VAL A 208 6.35 1.42 11.01
N LEU A 209 6.75 1.83 9.79
CA LEU A 209 6.07 1.42 8.56
C LEU A 209 6.14 -0.09 8.34
N ALA A 210 7.31 -0.71 8.54
CA ALA A 210 7.48 -2.15 8.38
C ALA A 210 6.59 -2.96 9.33
N VAL A 211 6.50 -2.57 10.61
CA VAL A 211 5.61 -3.19 11.59
C VAL A 211 4.15 -2.95 11.22
N GLY A 212 3.79 -1.70 10.92
CA GLY A 212 2.43 -1.33 10.53
C GLY A 212 1.93 -2.09 9.29
N TRP A 213 2.84 -2.47 8.40
CA TRP A 213 2.52 -3.23 7.19
C TRP A 213 1.96 -4.62 7.45
N PHE A 214 2.28 -5.25 8.59
CA PHE A 214 1.63 -6.50 8.96
C PHE A 214 0.16 -6.28 9.32
N GLY A 215 -0.17 -5.12 9.92
CA GLY A 215 -1.54 -4.66 10.09
C GLY A 215 -2.23 -4.41 8.73
N PHE A 216 -1.50 -3.77 7.81
CA PHE A 216 -1.98 -3.47 6.46
C PHE A 216 -2.29 -4.73 5.65
N ASN A 217 -1.35 -5.68 5.56
CA ASN A 217 -1.53 -6.89 4.76
C ASN A 217 -2.37 -7.94 5.49
N VAL A 218 -1.98 -8.39 6.68
CA VAL A 218 -2.63 -9.55 7.33
C VAL A 218 -4.08 -9.24 7.70
N MET A 219 -4.36 -8.01 8.12
CA MET A 219 -5.70 -7.62 8.55
C MET A 219 -6.60 -7.18 7.39
N SER A 220 -6.09 -7.05 6.15
CA SER A 220 -6.93 -6.93 4.94
C SER A 220 -7.83 -8.14 4.70
N ALA A 221 -7.60 -9.25 5.42
CA ALA A 221 -8.57 -10.33 5.55
C ALA A 221 -9.92 -9.88 6.16
N GLN A 222 -9.93 -8.77 6.92
CA GLN A 222 -11.04 -8.12 7.64
C GLN A 222 -11.73 -8.96 8.73
N THR A 223 -11.64 -10.28 8.66
CA THR A 223 -12.26 -11.23 9.60
C THR A 223 -11.27 -12.32 9.95
N VAL A 224 -11.35 -12.86 11.17
CA VAL A 224 -10.45 -13.93 11.61
C VAL A 224 -10.65 -15.23 10.86
N HIS A 225 -11.81 -15.43 10.24
CA HIS A 225 -12.03 -16.57 9.36
C HIS A 225 -11.15 -16.52 8.10
N LYS A 226 -10.80 -15.32 7.62
CA LYS A 226 -10.01 -15.12 6.39
C LYS A 226 -8.53 -14.86 6.67
N ILE A 227 -8.11 -14.79 7.95
CA ILE A 227 -6.70 -14.56 8.30
C ILE A 227 -5.82 -15.67 7.71
N SER A 228 -4.62 -15.31 7.27
CA SER A 228 -3.69 -16.27 6.68
C SER A 228 -2.27 -16.01 7.13
N GLY A 229 -1.63 -17.04 7.70
CA GLY A 229 -0.20 -17.02 8.01
C GLY A 229 0.67 -16.88 6.76
N LEU A 230 0.17 -17.30 5.59
CA LEU A 230 0.86 -17.12 4.31
C LEU A 230 1.06 -15.63 3.99
N VAL A 231 0.05 -14.80 4.26
CA VAL A 231 0.13 -13.34 4.04
C VAL A 231 1.23 -12.73 4.91
N ALA A 232 1.33 -13.15 6.17
CA ALA A 232 2.36 -12.68 7.09
C ALA A 232 3.77 -13.07 6.62
N VAL A 233 3.96 -14.34 6.26
CA VAL A 233 5.27 -14.85 5.78
C VAL A 233 5.65 -14.22 4.45
N ASN A 234 4.71 -14.08 3.51
CA ASN A 234 4.98 -13.41 2.22
C ASN A 234 5.36 -11.94 2.43
N SER A 235 4.70 -11.24 3.35
CA SER A 235 5.05 -9.86 3.71
C SER A 235 6.48 -9.78 4.25
N LEU A 236 6.85 -10.68 5.17
CA LEU A 236 8.20 -10.77 5.72
C LEU A 236 9.25 -11.07 4.63
N MET A 237 8.98 -12.05 3.77
CA MET A 237 9.91 -12.44 2.71
C MET A 237 10.12 -11.32 1.69
N ALA A 238 9.06 -10.62 1.28
CA ALA A 238 9.16 -9.49 0.37
C ALA A 238 9.91 -8.31 1.01
N MET A 239 9.64 -8.02 2.29
CA MET A 239 10.39 -7.02 3.06
C MET A 239 11.90 -7.34 3.07
N VAL A 240 12.27 -8.60 3.37
CA VAL A 240 13.67 -9.05 3.35
C VAL A 240 14.29 -8.93 1.96
N GLY A 241 13.58 -9.36 0.92
CA GLY A 241 14.04 -9.26 -0.47
C GLY A 241 14.32 -7.81 -0.87
N GLY A 242 13.38 -6.91 -0.57
CA GLY A 242 13.52 -5.48 -0.82
C GLY A 242 14.71 -4.87 -0.07
N THR A 243 14.87 -5.19 1.21
CA THR A 243 16.00 -4.72 2.03
C THR A 243 17.35 -5.17 1.45
N LEU A 244 17.53 -6.47 1.21
CA LEU A 244 18.82 -7.03 0.78
C LEU A 244 19.24 -6.47 -0.59
N THR A 245 18.29 -6.39 -1.52
CA THR A 245 18.56 -5.91 -2.87
C THR A 245 18.77 -4.40 -2.92
N ALA A 246 18.01 -3.60 -2.16
CA ALA A 246 18.21 -2.16 -2.09
C ALA A 246 19.51 -1.80 -1.36
N TRP A 247 19.88 -2.54 -0.31
CA TRP A 247 21.17 -2.41 0.37
C TRP A 247 22.33 -2.66 -0.59
N LEU A 248 22.26 -3.73 -1.39
CA LEU A 248 23.29 -4.08 -2.36
C LEU A 248 23.35 -3.06 -3.51
N ALA A 249 22.21 -2.79 -4.18
CA ALA A 249 22.14 -1.87 -5.31
C ALA A 249 22.45 -0.42 -4.91
N GLY A 250 22.01 -0.02 -3.73
CA GLY A 250 22.25 1.28 -3.12
C GLY A 250 23.63 1.43 -2.47
N ARG A 251 24.48 0.40 -2.53
CA ARG A 251 25.85 0.39 -2.00
C ARG A 251 25.92 0.82 -0.53
N ASN A 252 25.02 0.26 0.29
CA ASN A 252 24.90 0.54 1.72
C ASN A 252 24.55 2.01 2.06
N ASP A 253 23.96 2.76 1.13
CA ASP A 253 23.36 4.05 1.45
C ASP A 253 22.18 3.86 2.41
N PRO A 254 22.13 4.59 3.55
CA PRO A 254 21.03 4.47 4.50
C PRO A 254 19.67 4.83 3.92
N GLY A 255 19.60 5.83 3.02
CA GLY A 255 18.36 6.23 2.37
C GLY A 255 17.77 5.08 1.55
N PHE A 256 18.60 4.36 0.79
CA PHE A 256 18.15 3.17 0.05
C PHE A 256 17.87 1.97 0.96
N THR A 257 18.72 1.72 1.95
CA THR A 257 18.61 0.53 2.82
C THR A 257 17.33 0.56 3.66
N TYR A 258 16.93 1.71 4.20
CA TYR A 258 15.71 1.85 4.99
C TYR A 258 14.42 1.98 4.14
N ASN A 259 14.53 2.37 2.87
CA ASN A 259 13.38 2.37 1.95
C ASN A 259 13.22 1.04 1.20
N GLY A 260 14.27 0.23 1.10
CA GLY A 260 14.24 -1.14 0.57
C GLY A 260 13.13 -2.05 1.13
N PRO A 261 12.97 -2.18 2.45
CA PRO A 261 11.87 -2.97 3.01
C PRO A 261 10.50 -2.46 2.56
N LEU A 262 10.33 -1.13 2.45
CA LEU A 262 9.09 -0.50 2.03
C LEU A 262 8.78 -0.81 0.55
N ALA A 263 9.78 -0.74 -0.33
CA ALA A 263 9.62 -1.12 -1.74
C ALA A 263 9.14 -2.58 -1.88
N GLY A 264 9.72 -3.50 -1.09
CA GLY A 264 9.30 -4.90 -1.06
C GLY A 264 7.89 -5.09 -0.52
N LEU A 265 7.56 -4.42 0.58
CA LEU A 265 6.24 -4.47 1.20
C LEU A 265 5.15 -3.86 0.31
N VAL A 266 5.44 -2.76 -0.41
CA VAL A 266 4.56 -2.19 -1.44
C VAL A 266 4.24 -3.22 -2.52
N ALA A 267 5.25 -3.92 -3.03
CA ALA A 267 5.08 -4.83 -4.16
C ALA A 267 4.31 -6.11 -3.79
N VAL A 268 4.35 -6.56 -2.54
CA VAL A 268 3.67 -7.80 -2.15
C VAL A 268 2.20 -7.62 -1.82
N CYS A 269 1.72 -6.40 -1.54
CA CYS A 269 0.32 -6.16 -1.12
C CYS A 269 -0.72 -6.83 -2.03
N ALA A 270 -0.55 -6.78 -3.36
CA ALA A 270 -1.50 -7.35 -4.31
C ALA A 270 -1.56 -8.88 -4.29
N GLY A 271 -0.43 -9.55 -4.06
CA GLY A 271 -0.32 -11.01 -4.16
C GLY A 271 0.10 -11.69 -2.87
N SER A 272 0.01 -11.02 -1.72
CA SER A 272 0.47 -11.58 -0.44
C SER A 272 -0.33 -12.81 0.00
N ASP A 273 -1.59 -12.93 -0.40
CA ASP A 273 -2.43 -14.14 -0.26
C ASP A 273 -2.20 -15.17 -1.38
N LEU A 274 -1.44 -14.78 -2.41
CA LEU A 274 -1.28 -15.57 -3.62
C LEU A 274 0.11 -16.20 -3.82
N MET A 275 1.16 -15.57 -3.34
CA MET A 275 2.52 -15.95 -3.67
C MET A 275 3.00 -17.13 -2.82
N HIS A 276 3.94 -17.91 -3.34
CA HIS A 276 4.80 -18.73 -2.50
C HIS A 276 5.83 -17.81 -1.78
N PRO A 277 6.28 -18.12 -0.55
CA PRO A 277 7.26 -17.28 0.17
C PRO A 277 8.53 -16.94 -0.62
N LEU A 278 9.05 -17.87 -1.43
CA LEU A 278 10.17 -17.59 -2.34
C LEU A 278 9.79 -16.65 -3.49
N GLY A 279 8.56 -16.75 -4.01
CA GLY A 279 8.05 -15.82 -5.00
C GLY A 279 7.87 -14.41 -4.43
N ALA A 280 7.42 -14.30 -3.18
CA ALA A 280 7.32 -13.03 -2.46
C ALA A 280 8.71 -12.42 -2.21
N LEU A 281 9.72 -13.24 -1.84
CA LEU A 281 11.11 -12.81 -1.72
C LEU A 281 11.64 -12.20 -3.03
N VAL A 282 11.43 -12.88 -4.16
CA VAL A 282 11.86 -12.41 -5.48
C VAL A 282 11.09 -11.15 -5.89
N THR A 283 9.78 -11.11 -5.65
CA THR A 283 8.94 -9.93 -5.93
C THR A 283 9.46 -8.70 -5.19
N GLY A 284 9.74 -8.85 -3.90
CA GLY A 284 10.32 -7.78 -3.08
C GLY A 284 11.74 -7.42 -3.51
N GLY A 285 12.55 -8.40 -3.88
CA GLY A 285 13.90 -8.18 -4.41
C GLY A 285 13.93 -7.35 -5.70
N ILE A 286 13.06 -7.67 -6.66
CA ILE A 286 12.91 -6.89 -7.89
C ILE A 286 12.44 -5.47 -7.56
N ALA A 287 11.51 -5.31 -6.60
CA ALA A 287 11.03 -4.00 -6.17
C ALA A 287 12.14 -3.14 -5.54
N GLY A 288 13.01 -3.73 -4.71
CA GLY A 288 14.14 -3.02 -4.10
C GLY A 288 15.15 -2.52 -5.14
N VAL A 289 15.51 -3.37 -6.11
CA VAL A 289 16.34 -2.97 -7.25
C VAL A 289 15.66 -1.86 -8.06
N LEU A 290 14.40 -2.07 -8.45
CA LEU A 290 13.62 -1.12 -9.24
C LEU A 290 13.58 0.26 -8.58
N PHE A 291 13.32 0.32 -7.27
CA PHE A 291 13.31 1.56 -6.50
C PHE A 291 14.65 2.29 -6.59
N VAL A 292 15.77 1.63 -6.28
CA VAL A 292 17.11 2.28 -6.26
C VAL A 292 17.46 2.85 -7.64
N TYR A 293 17.32 2.05 -8.70
CA TYR A 293 17.68 2.48 -10.05
C TYR A 293 16.77 3.59 -10.56
N MET A 294 15.46 3.46 -10.36
CA MET A 294 14.51 4.47 -10.84
C MET A 294 14.60 5.75 -10.04
N PHE A 295 14.77 5.69 -8.71
CA PHE A 295 15.04 6.89 -7.91
C PHE A 295 16.28 7.63 -8.42
N THR A 296 17.37 6.91 -8.65
CA THR A 296 18.62 7.49 -9.16
C THR A 296 18.44 8.10 -10.54
N CYS A 297 17.72 7.43 -11.44
CA CYS A 297 17.42 7.91 -12.80
C CYS A 297 16.57 9.19 -12.77
N VAL A 298 15.46 9.17 -12.02
CA VAL A 298 14.53 10.30 -11.86
C VAL A 298 15.26 11.53 -11.33
N GLN A 299 16.07 11.34 -10.30
CA GLN A 299 16.81 12.42 -9.65
C GLN A 299 17.97 12.95 -10.49
N ASN A 300 18.78 12.09 -11.10
CA ASN A 300 20.06 12.49 -11.69
C ASN A 300 20.00 12.66 -13.22
N ARG A 301 19.16 11.89 -13.92
CA ARG A 301 19.05 11.93 -15.38
C ARG A 301 17.89 12.79 -15.84
N TRP A 302 16.71 12.62 -15.24
CA TRP A 302 15.50 13.35 -15.63
C TRP A 302 15.33 14.67 -14.88
N ARG A 303 16.15 14.92 -13.85
CA ARG A 303 16.14 16.13 -13.03
C ARG A 303 14.75 16.41 -12.44
N ILE A 304 14.07 15.36 -11.99
CA ILE A 304 12.81 15.43 -11.26
C ILE A 304 13.11 15.24 -9.77
N ASP A 305 12.83 16.26 -8.97
CA ASP A 305 13.10 16.24 -7.53
C ASP A 305 11.92 15.67 -6.75
N ASP A 306 11.78 14.35 -6.80
CA ASP A 306 10.90 13.57 -5.94
C ASP A 306 11.62 13.31 -4.60
N VAL A 307 11.25 14.03 -3.54
CA VAL A 307 12.07 14.15 -2.31
C VAL A 307 12.33 12.81 -1.64
N LEU A 308 11.29 11.99 -1.49
CA LEU A 308 11.38 10.66 -0.90
C LEU A 308 11.39 9.55 -1.96
N GLY A 309 11.26 9.88 -3.25
CA GLY A 309 11.17 8.87 -4.29
C GLY A 309 9.82 8.18 -4.32
N VAL A 310 8.75 8.91 -4.04
CA VAL A 310 7.41 8.34 -3.86
C VAL A 310 6.85 7.75 -5.15
N TRP A 311 7.19 8.30 -6.32
CA TRP A 311 6.77 7.70 -7.59
C TRP A 311 7.54 6.39 -7.89
N PRO A 312 8.89 6.32 -7.79
CA PRO A 312 9.59 5.05 -7.87
C PRO A 312 9.13 4.02 -6.84
N LEU A 313 8.99 4.43 -5.57
CA LEU A 313 8.71 3.52 -4.46
C LEU A 313 7.26 3.04 -4.39
N HIS A 314 6.29 3.93 -4.59
CA HIS A 314 4.87 3.55 -4.54
C HIS A 314 4.29 3.32 -5.94
N GLY A 315 4.57 4.22 -6.89
CA GLY A 315 4.06 4.15 -8.26
C GLY A 315 4.55 2.92 -9.01
N LEU A 316 5.88 2.77 -9.14
CA LEU A 316 6.48 1.71 -9.94
C LEU A 316 6.52 0.36 -9.19
N CYS A 317 6.95 0.32 -7.94
CA CYS A 317 6.92 -0.94 -7.17
C CYS A 317 5.48 -1.44 -6.94
N GLY A 318 4.50 -0.53 -6.79
CA GLY A 318 3.08 -0.90 -6.68
C GLY A 318 2.53 -1.50 -7.98
N ALA A 319 2.86 -0.89 -9.12
CA ALA A 319 2.51 -1.44 -10.44
C ALA A 319 3.18 -2.82 -10.67
N TRP A 320 4.46 -2.95 -10.30
CA TRP A 320 5.16 -4.23 -10.33
C TRP A 320 4.47 -5.30 -9.48
N GLY A 321 4.02 -4.93 -8.27
CA GLY A 321 3.28 -5.83 -7.39
C GLY A 321 2.01 -6.40 -8.01
N GLY A 322 1.22 -5.56 -8.69
CA GLY A 322 0.04 -6.01 -9.44
C GLY A 322 0.38 -7.01 -10.56
N VAL A 323 1.45 -6.77 -11.32
CA VAL A 323 1.92 -7.68 -12.38
C VAL A 323 2.45 -9.00 -11.80
N ALA A 324 3.21 -8.94 -10.70
CA ALA A 324 3.77 -10.11 -10.03
C ALA A 324 2.67 -11.01 -9.42
N ALA A 325 1.61 -10.41 -8.88
CA ALA A 325 0.45 -11.13 -8.36
C ALA A 325 -0.26 -11.93 -9.46
N ALA A 326 -0.47 -11.34 -10.64
CA ALA A 326 -1.08 -12.02 -11.78
C ALA A 326 -0.27 -13.25 -12.25
N SER A 327 1.05 -13.11 -12.28
CA SER A 327 1.96 -14.21 -12.67
C SER A 327 1.90 -15.39 -11.69
N SER A 328 1.76 -15.09 -10.40
CA SER A 328 1.68 -16.10 -9.32
C SER A 328 0.29 -16.76 -9.25
N ALA A 329 -0.76 -16.05 -9.62
CA ALA A 329 -2.12 -16.60 -9.75
C ALA A 329 -2.20 -17.64 -10.88
N CYS A 330 -1.53 -17.38 -12.01
CA CYS A 330 -1.46 -18.29 -13.16
C CYS A 330 -0.78 -19.62 -12.83
N GLY A 331 0.27 -19.60 -12.01
CA GLY A 331 0.95 -20.82 -11.55
C GLY A 331 0.01 -21.76 -10.76
N ARG A 332 -0.83 -21.20 -9.88
CA ARG A 332 -1.82 -22.01 -9.15
C ARG A 332 -2.97 -22.46 -10.04
N SER A 333 -3.48 -21.65 -10.97
CA SER A 333 -4.55 -22.14 -11.87
C SER A 333 -4.08 -23.31 -12.74
N ALA A 334 -2.82 -23.32 -13.17
CA ALA A 334 -2.18 -24.45 -13.85
C ALA A 334 -2.02 -25.68 -12.93
N GLU A 335 -1.60 -25.51 -11.67
CA GLU A 335 -1.57 -26.60 -10.68
C GLU A 335 -2.96 -27.14 -10.35
N TRP A 336 -3.99 -26.28 -10.27
CA TRP A 336 -5.39 -26.67 -10.06
C TRP A 336 -5.99 -27.37 -11.29
N ALA A 337 -5.61 -26.97 -12.51
CA ALA A 337 -5.96 -27.66 -13.75
C ALA A 337 -5.27 -29.04 -13.84
N ALA A 338 -3.98 -29.11 -13.50
CA ALA A 338 -3.22 -30.34 -13.41
C ALA A 338 -3.78 -31.29 -12.34
N CYS A 339 -4.14 -30.79 -11.15
CA CYS A 339 -4.76 -31.60 -10.09
C CYS A 339 -6.17 -32.10 -10.48
N ARG A 340 -6.96 -31.31 -11.22
CA ARG A 340 -8.25 -31.75 -11.79
C ARG A 340 -8.08 -32.83 -12.86
N SER A 341 -7.05 -32.71 -13.70
CA SER A 341 -6.72 -33.74 -14.70
C SER A 341 -6.23 -35.04 -14.05
N ALA A 342 -5.41 -34.95 -12.99
CA ALA A 342 -4.90 -36.09 -12.25
C ALA A 342 -6.02 -36.85 -11.50
N ARG A 343 -6.99 -36.14 -10.90
CA ARG A 343 -8.18 -36.77 -10.29
C ARG A 343 -9.13 -37.40 -11.32
N ARG A 344 -9.19 -36.89 -12.56
CA ARG A 344 -9.92 -37.56 -13.66
C ARG A 344 -9.21 -38.81 -14.17
N CYS A 345 -7.87 -38.84 -14.16
CA CYS A 345 -7.11 -40.05 -14.46
C CYS A 345 -7.24 -41.11 -13.37
N SER A 346 -7.22 -40.74 -12.08
CA SER A 346 -7.43 -41.71 -10.99
C SER A 346 -8.86 -42.25 -10.91
N ALA A 347 -9.86 -41.48 -11.35
CA ALA A 347 -11.25 -41.94 -11.44
C ALA A 347 -11.49 -42.89 -12.63
N ARG A 348 -10.67 -42.83 -13.69
CA ARG A 348 -10.74 -43.76 -14.84
C ARG A 348 -10.04 -45.09 -14.58
N SER A 349 -9.08 -45.16 -13.66
CA SER A 349 -8.41 -46.41 -13.26
C SER A 349 -9.16 -47.23 -12.19
N ALA A 350 -10.23 -46.68 -11.59
CA ALA A 350 -11.05 -47.37 -10.58
C ALA A 350 -12.29 -48.10 -11.16
N GLY A 351 -12.41 -48.18 -12.49
CA GLY A 351 -13.57 -48.75 -13.20
C GLY A 351 -13.39 -50.19 -13.69
N LEU A 352 -12.74 -51.08 -12.94
CA LEU A 352 -12.59 -52.49 -13.31
C LEU A 352 -13.07 -53.45 -12.21
N SER A 353 -14.13 -54.19 -12.58
CA SER A 353 -14.67 -55.43 -12.04
C SER A 353 -15.30 -55.45 -10.64
N TRP A 354 -16.64 -55.44 -10.62
CA TRP A 354 -17.41 -56.32 -9.73
C TRP A 354 -18.35 -57.18 -10.59
N ARG A 355 -17.92 -58.40 -10.88
CA ARG A 355 -18.78 -59.54 -11.26
C ARG A 355 -18.35 -60.73 -10.40
N ARG A 356 -19.10 -60.98 -9.34
CA ARG A 356 -19.68 -62.28 -8.94
C ARG A 356 -20.44 -62.09 -7.64
#